data_AF-A0A7J2HZM7-F1
#
_entry.id   AF-A0A7J2HZM7-F1
#
_cell.length_a   1.000
_cell.length_b   1.000
_cell.length_c   1.000
_cell.angle_alpha   90.00
_cell.angle_beta   90.00
_cell.angle_gamma   90.00
#
_symmetry.space_group_name_H-M   'P 1'
#
loop_
_entity.id
_entity.type
_entity.pdbx_description
1 polymer ?
#
loop_
_entity_poly.entity_id
_entity_poly.type
_entity_poly.pdbx_seq_one_letter_code
_entity_poly.pdbx_strand_id
1 'polypeptide(L)'
;MVSFIFYGGWMGLVGTRFCWRMVTLGFFLDFGQSFTMGCDYFTGWLSPRAVNGLGDYFEFDLLPKLEGLYAEEQLAFADLPYCKPPQLVFYGFE
;
A
#
# COMPACT_ATOMS: atom_id res chain seq x y z
N MET A 1 21.55 4.81 -11.54
CA MET A 1 21.58 4.55 -10.08
C MET A 1 20.28 3.86 -9.70
N VAL A 2 20.33 2.78 -8.93
CA VAL A 2 19.15 2.01 -8.50
C VAL A 2 18.94 2.27 -7.00
N SER A 3 17.72 2.58 -6.59
CA SER A 3 17.36 2.81 -5.17
C SER A 3 16.28 1.82 -4.72
N PHE A 4 16.48 1.24 -3.54
CA PHE A 4 15.49 0.39 -2.87
C PHE A 4 14.82 1.18 -1.75
N ILE A 5 13.49 1.22 -1.76
CA ILE A 5 12.69 1.84 -0.69
C ILE A 5 11.82 0.74 -0.10
N PHE A 6 11.91 0.55 1.21
CA PHE A 6 11.15 -0.47 1.92
C PHE A 6 9.98 0.19 2.64
N TYR A 7 8.75 -0.23 2.30
CA TYR A 7 7.51 0.25 2.92
C TYR A 7 6.96 -0.73 3.97
N GLY A 8 7.67 -1.83 4.25
CA GLY A 8 7.34 -2.81 5.29
C GLY A 8 8.24 -4.06 5.25
N GLY A 9 8.17 -4.90 6.29
CA GLY A 9 8.76 -6.25 6.29
C GLY A 9 10.17 -6.41 6.87
N TRP A 10 10.72 -5.45 7.63
CA TRP A 10 12.09 -5.58 8.15
C TRP A 10 12.26 -6.57 9.32
N MET A 11 11.19 -6.99 10.04
CA MET A 11 11.34 -7.90 11.21
C MET A 11 10.10 -8.80 11.50
N GLY A 12 9.47 -9.41 10.51
CA GLY A 12 8.39 -10.37 10.80
C GLY A 12 7.86 -11.08 9.56
N LEU A 13 7.85 -12.41 9.59
CA LEU A 13 7.52 -13.28 8.48
C LEU A 13 6.08 -13.03 7.97
N VAL A 14 5.99 -12.75 6.66
CA VAL A 14 4.77 -12.58 5.80
C VAL A 14 4.10 -11.20 5.84
N GLY A 15 3.93 -10.59 4.65
CA GLY A 15 3.38 -9.25 4.41
C GLY A 15 4.37 -8.26 3.78
N THR A 16 5.24 -8.75 2.89
CA THR A 16 6.38 -7.97 2.39
C THR A 16 5.92 -6.99 1.32
N ARG A 17 6.30 -5.72 1.44
CA ARG A 17 6.03 -4.68 0.43
C ARG A 17 7.35 -4.18 -0.13
N PHE A 18 7.77 -4.72 -1.27
CA PHE A 18 8.99 -4.30 -1.95
C PHE A 18 8.69 -3.21 -2.96
N CYS A 19 9.41 -2.09 -2.91
CA CYS A 19 9.37 -1.08 -3.97
C CYS A 19 10.75 -0.91 -4.61
N TRP A 20 10.78 -1.11 -5.92
CA TRP A 20 11.97 -0.88 -6.73
C TRP A 20 11.81 0.45 -7.47
N ARG A 21 12.72 1.41 -7.21
CA ARG A 21 12.73 2.69 -7.92
C ARG A 21 13.98 2.77 -8.81
N MET A 22 13.76 2.73 -10.12
CA MET A 22 14.71 3.20 -11.13
C MET A 22 14.30 4.63 -11.51
N VAL A 23 15.26 5.50 -11.86
CA VAL A 23 15.10 6.96 -12.05
C VAL A 23 13.96 7.37 -13.03
N THR A 24 13.35 6.43 -13.75
CA THR A 24 12.21 6.67 -14.65
C THR A 24 11.00 5.73 -14.46
N LEU A 25 11.12 4.61 -13.73
CA LEU A 25 10.03 3.64 -13.50
C LEU A 25 10.10 3.05 -12.08
N GLY A 26 8.96 3.02 -11.40
CA GLY A 26 8.79 2.42 -10.06
C GLY A 26 7.90 1.18 -10.13
N PHE A 27 8.37 0.05 -9.61
CA PHE A 27 7.59 -1.18 -9.50
C PHE A 27 7.27 -1.47 -8.04
N PHE A 28 6.00 -1.76 -7.74
CA PHE A 28 5.57 -2.32 -6.46
C PHE A 28 5.43 -3.83 -6.61
N LEU A 29 6.13 -4.58 -5.77
CA LEU A 29 6.15 -6.04 -5.75
C LEU A 29 5.67 -6.52 -4.38
N ASP A 30 4.71 -7.44 -4.42
CA ASP A 30 4.01 -7.98 -3.25
C ASP A 30 3.22 -6.89 -2.48
N PHE A 31 1.90 -6.90 -2.63
CA PHE A 31 0.98 -6.02 -1.91
C PHE A 31 0.15 -6.80 -0.88
N GLY A 32 0.72 -7.89 -0.36
CA GLY A 32 0.12 -8.69 0.69
C GLY A 32 0.08 -7.97 2.04
N GLN A 33 -0.95 -8.27 2.81
CA GLN A 33 -1.08 -7.86 4.21
C GLN A 33 -0.33 -8.86 5.11
N SER A 34 0.31 -8.37 6.19
CA SER A 34 0.89 -9.26 7.20
C SER A 34 -0.20 -9.90 8.07
N PHE A 35 0.06 -11.09 8.59
CA PHE A 35 -0.90 -11.81 9.45
C PHE A 35 -1.29 -11.03 10.72
N THR A 36 -0.40 -10.16 11.20
CA THR A 36 -0.60 -9.37 12.42
C THR A 36 -1.07 -7.95 12.14
N MET A 37 -1.29 -7.57 10.88
CA MET A 37 -1.73 -6.22 10.55
C MET A 37 -3.07 -5.92 11.24
N GLY A 38 -3.10 -4.83 11.99
CA GLY A 38 -4.30 -4.36 12.66
C GLY A 38 -4.63 -5.06 13.97
N CYS A 39 -3.88 -6.09 14.40
CA CYS A 39 -4.16 -6.79 15.66
C CYS A 39 -4.05 -5.89 16.90
N ASP A 40 -3.31 -4.78 16.83
CA ASP A 40 -3.19 -3.81 17.92
C ASP A 40 -4.44 -2.91 18.06
N TYR A 41 -5.29 -2.85 17.03
CA TYR A 41 -6.43 -1.91 16.94
C TYR A 41 -7.78 -2.62 16.79
N PHE A 42 -7.79 -3.80 16.18
CA PHE A 42 -8.98 -4.54 15.78
C PHE A 42 -9.02 -5.90 16.48
N THR A 43 -10.19 -6.31 16.96
CA THR A 43 -10.38 -7.56 17.71
C THR A 43 -11.77 -8.13 17.55
N GLY A 44 -11.90 -9.46 17.51
CA GLY A 44 -13.18 -10.14 17.31
C GLY A 44 -13.88 -9.66 16.03
N TRP A 45 -15.03 -9.00 16.19
CA TRP A 45 -15.83 -8.43 15.09
C TRP A 45 -15.53 -6.96 14.82
N LEU A 46 -14.69 -6.30 15.62
CA LEU A 46 -14.24 -4.94 15.36
C LEU A 46 -13.21 -4.98 14.23
N SER A 47 -13.54 -4.37 13.11
CA SER A 47 -12.73 -4.33 11.89
C SER A 47 -12.72 -2.92 11.28
N PRO A 48 -11.82 -2.62 10.33
CA PRO A 48 -11.87 -1.39 9.56
C PRO A 48 -13.25 -1.16 8.95
N ARG A 49 -13.73 0.08 9.03
CA ARG A 49 -15.04 0.47 8.51
C ARG A 49 -15.02 0.41 6.99
N ALA A 50 -15.75 -0.54 6.41
CA ALA A 50 -15.86 -0.69 4.96
C ALA A 50 -16.32 0.60 4.24
N VAL A 51 -17.19 1.39 4.88
CA VAL A 51 -17.68 2.66 4.34
C VAL A 51 -16.61 3.76 4.30
N ASN A 52 -15.50 3.62 5.04
CA ASN A 52 -14.42 4.61 5.11
C ASN A 52 -13.24 4.30 4.16
N GLY A 53 -13.37 3.26 3.32
CA GLY A 53 -12.29 2.82 2.43
C GLY A 53 -10.99 2.58 3.20
N LEU A 54 -9.91 3.24 2.77
CA LEU A 54 -8.58 3.13 3.39
C LEU A 54 -8.36 4.08 4.58
N GLY A 55 -9.35 4.89 4.96
CA GLY A 55 -9.20 5.88 6.03
C GLY A 55 -8.70 5.29 7.34
N ASP A 56 -9.29 4.17 7.79
CA ASP A 56 -8.88 3.51 9.04
C ASP A 56 -7.48 2.89 8.93
N TYR A 57 -7.07 2.46 7.73
CA TYR A 57 -5.74 1.92 7.51
C TYR A 57 -4.66 3.00 7.55
N PHE A 58 -4.98 4.21 7.11
CA PHE A 58 -4.08 5.36 7.18
C PHE A 58 -4.02 5.97 8.57
N GLU A 59 -5.14 6.03 9.29
CA GLU A 59 -5.19 6.57 10.66
C GLU A 59 -4.29 5.77 11.62
N PHE A 60 -4.24 4.45 11.43
CA PHE A 60 -3.45 3.54 12.27
C PHE A 60 -2.10 3.14 11.67
N ASP A 61 -1.63 3.85 10.64
CA ASP A 61 -0.36 3.59 9.93
C ASP A 61 -0.19 2.13 9.45
N LEU A 62 -1.30 1.44 9.17
CA LEU A 62 -1.30 0.06 8.65
C LEU A 62 -0.91 0.03 7.16
N LEU A 63 -1.23 1.11 6.43
CA LEU A 63 -0.80 1.34 5.06
C LEU A 63 -0.11 2.71 4.94
N PRO A 64 0.96 2.83 4.14
CA PRO A 64 1.58 4.11 3.85
C PRO A 64 0.71 4.92 2.88
N LYS A 65 0.73 6.25 2.96
CA LYS A 65 0.09 7.13 1.98
C LYS A 65 1.01 7.27 0.75
N LEU A 66 0.63 6.66 -0.35
CA LEU A 66 1.41 6.57 -1.60
C LEU A 66 0.56 7.10 -2.76
N GLU A 67 1.01 8.22 -3.34
CA GLU A 67 0.34 8.85 -4.48
C GLU A 67 0.38 7.95 -5.71
N GLY A 68 -0.74 7.90 -6.45
CA GLY A 68 -0.81 7.16 -7.71
C GLY A 68 -0.86 5.64 -7.56
N LEU A 69 -1.09 5.12 -6.35
CA LEU A 69 -1.15 3.68 -6.08
C LEU A 69 -2.56 3.17 -5.76
N TYR A 70 -3.34 3.94 -5.03
CA TYR A 70 -4.64 3.51 -4.51
C TYR A 70 -5.78 3.88 -5.47
N ALA A 71 -6.82 3.03 -5.50
CA ALA A 71 -8.04 3.28 -6.27
C ALA A 71 -8.79 4.50 -5.72
N GLU A 72 -9.45 5.25 -6.60
CA GLU A 72 -10.15 6.49 -6.26
C GLU A 72 -11.24 6.25 -5.21
N GLU A 73 -12.02 5.18 -5.34
CA GLU A 73 -13.13 4.84 -4.44
C GLU A 73 -12.62 4.51 -3.02
N GLN A 74 -11.41 3.97 -2.93
CA GLN A 74 -10.76 3.62 -1.67
C GLN A 74 -10.22 4.86 -0.93
N LEU A 75 -9.99 5.96 -1.66
CA LEU A 75 -9.52 7.24 -1.14
C LEU A 75 -10.65 8.25 -0.87
N ALA A 76 -11.89 7.93 -1.21
CA ALA A 76 -13.02 8.88 -1.19
C ALA A 76 -13.24 9.60 0.15
N PHE A 77 -12.82 8.99 1.26
CA PHE A 77 -12.92 9.53 2.61
C PHE A 77 -11.57 9.68 3.33
N ALA A 78 -10.47 9.44 2.62
CA ALA A 78 -9.12 9.62 3.13
C ALA A 78 -8.61 11.05 2.86
N ASP A 79 -7.59 11.46 3.59
CA ASP A 79 -6.88 12.73 3.41
C ASP A 79 -5.79 12.69 2.32
N LEU A 80 -5.60 11.52 1.68
CA LEU A 80 -4.75 11.36 0.51
C LEU A 80 -5.57 11.59 -0.77
N PRO A 81 -5.34 12.69 -1.53
CA PRO A 81 -6.06 12.93 -2.76
C PRO A 81 -5.75 11.87 -3.81
N TYR A 82 -6.75 11.54 -4.62
CA TYR A 82 -6.55 10.65 -5.75
C TYR A 82 -5.62 11.29 -6.79
N CYS A 83 -4.68 10.49 -7.29
CA CYS A 83 -3.80 10.82 -8.39
C CYS A 83 -3.84 9.65 -9.36
N LYS A 84 -4.07 9.92 -10.65
CA LYS A 84 -4.12 8.87 -11.67
C LYS A 84 -2.76 8.14 -11.71
N PRO A 85 -2.74 6.80 -11.61
CA PRO A 85 -1.50 6.06 -11.67
C PRO A 85 -0.74 6.36 -12.97
N PRO A 86 0.59 6.50 -12.92
CA PRO A 86 1.39 6.56 -14.13
C PRO A 86 1.15 5.28 -14.95
N GLN A 87 1.09 5.40 -16.28
CA GLN A 87 0.89 4.26 -17.15
C GLN A 87 2.00 3.22 -16.91
N LEU A 88 1.61 2.04 -16.41
CA LEU A 88 2.51 0.91 -16.30
C LEU A 88 2.84 0.44 -17.72
N VAL A 89 4.06 0.73 -18.19
CA VAL A 89 4.59 0.14 -19.41
C VAL A 89 4.99 -1.29 -19.07
N PHE A 90 4.13 -2.25 -19.42
CA PHE A 90 4.49 -3.66 -19.38
C PHE A 90 5.50 -3.90 -20.51
N TYR A 91 6.78 -4.04 -20.16
CA TYR A 91 7.72 -4.71 -21.05
C TYR A 91 7.35 -6.19 -21.05
N GLY A 92 6.60 -6.61 -22.06
CA GLY A 92 6.39 -8.01 -22.36
C GLY A 92 7.74 -8.65 -22.64
N PHE A 93 8.14 -9.60 -21.80
CA PHE A 93 9.15 -10.58 -22.19
C PHE A 93 8.45 -11.55 -23.15
N GLU A 94 8.83 -11.50 -24.43
CA GLU A 94 8.69 -12.65 -25.33
C GLU A 94 9.66 -13.76 -24.92
#